data_AF-A0A1W0VYK1-F1
#
_entry.id   AF-A0A1W0VYK1-F1
#
_cell.length_a   1.000
_cell.length_b   1.000
_cell.length_c   1.000
_cell.angle_alpha   90.00
_cell.angle_beta   90.00
_cell.angle_gamma   90.00
#
_symmetry.space_group_name_H-M   'P 1'
#
loop_
_entity.id
_entity.type
_entity.pdbx_description
1 polymer ?
#
loop_
_entity_poly.entity_id
_entity_poly.type
_entity_poly.pdbx_seq_one_letter_code
_entity_poly.pdbx_strand_id
1 'polypeptide(L)'
;MECNFSLQVWDRVATWIREPLMAPANWRTTHELRLWYLDLSRGASPLRREGVRSVIMLASWEIWKERNNRVFNRKYTSCVQVFRAIQEEALVWIRAGNKGLAELLQMATSVSSLGVPAAP
;
A
#
# COMPACT_ATOMS: atom_id res chain seq x y z
N MET A 1 -8.83 -9.21 -7.38
CA MET A 1 -7.45 -8.66 -7.31
C MET A 1 -6.38 -9.77 -7.31
N GLU A 2 -6.63 -10.87 -8.02
CA GLU A 2 -6.10 -12.18 -7.59
C GLU A 2 -5.02 -12.77 -8.51
N CYS A 3 -4.30 -11.95 -9.29
CA CYS A 3 -3.11 -12.47 -9.96
C CYS A 3 -1.90 -12.39 -9.01
N ASN A 4 -1.00 -13.37 -9.09
CA ASN A 4 0.22 -13.44 -8.26
C ASN A 4 0.99 -12.12 -8.22
N PHE A 5 1.06 -11.41 -9.35
CA PHE A 5 1.66 -10.08 -9.44
C PHE A 5 1.02 -9.07 -8.48
N SER A 6 -0.31 -8.96 -8.49
CA SER A 6 -1.03 -8.02 -7.62
C SER A 6 -0.87 -8.40 -6.15
N LEU A 7 -0.96 -9.69 -5.83
CA LEU A 7 -0.79 -10.20 -4.47
C LEU A 7 0.59 -9.83 -3.89
N GLN A 8 1.65 -9.98 -4.68
CA GLN A 8 3.01 -9.59 -4.27
C GLN A 8 3.20 -8.09 -4.05
N VAL A 9 2.48 -7.25 -4.79
CA VAL A 9 2.48 -5.79 -4.57
C VAL A 9 1.76 -5.47 -3.25
N TRP A 10 0.60 -6.07 -3.02
CA TRP A 10 -0.16 -5.87 -1.78
C TRP A 10 0.59 -6.34 -0.53
N ASP A 11 1.32 -7.46 -0.62
CA ASP A 11 2.16 -7.96 0.48
C ASP A 11 3.27 -6.96 0.87
N ARG A 12 3.90 -6.34 -0.12
CA ARG A 12 4.89 -5.26 0.09
C ARG A 12 4.25 -4.02 0.70
N VAL A 13 3.06 -3.63 0.22
CA VAL A 13 2.31 -2.50 0.77
C VAL A 13 1.93 -2.75 2.23
N ALA A 14 1.44 -3.94 2.57
CA ALA A 14 1.06 -4.33 3.93
C ALA A 14 2.26 -4.24 4.89
N THR A 15 3.41 -4.75 4.45
CA THR A 15 4.67 -4.66 5.21
C THR A 15 5.11 -3.22 5.40
N TRP A 16 5.08 -2.42 4.32
CA TRP A 16 5.53 -1.03 4.32
C TRP A 16 4.73 -0.16 5.28
N ILE A 17 3.40 -0.25 5.27
CA ILE A 17 2.56 0.58 6.13
C ILE A 17 2.32 -0.04 7.50
N ARG A 18 2.82 -1.26 7.76
CA ARG A 18 2.57 -2.04 8.98
C ARG A 18 1.09 -2.26 9.26
N GLU A 19 0.34 -2.67 8.24
CA GLU A 19 -1.09 -2.98 8.36
C GLU A 19 -1.34 -4.44 7.94
N PRO A 20 -1.39 -5.38 8.89
CA PRO A 20 -1.51 -6.80 8.59
C PRO A 20 -2.73 -7.14 7.75
N LEU A 21 -3.86 -6.45 7.95
CA LEU A 21 -5.08 -6.70 7.19
C LEU A 21 -4.91 -6.42 5.69
N MET A 22 -3.94 -5.62 5.28
CA MET A 22 -3.64 -5.38 3.87
C MET A 22 -2.93 -6.56 3.20
N ALA A 23 -2.34 -7.48 3.96
CA ALA A 23 -1.67 -8.64 3.40
C ALA A 23 -2.72 -9.61 2.84
N PRO A 24 -2.55 -10.12 1.60
CA PRO A 24 -3.57 -10.98 0.99
C PRO A 24 -3.95 -12.23 1.78
N ALA A 25 -3.02 -12.76 2.57
CA ALA A 25 -3.27 -13.91 3.46
C ALA A 25 -4.34 -13.63 4.53
N ASN A 26 -4.59 -12.36 4.85
CA ASN A 26 -5.55 -11.91 5.86
C ASN A 26 -6.86 -11.40 5.27
N TRP A 27 -7.01 -11.41 3.94
CA TRP A 27 -8.23 -10.94 3.29
C TRP A 27 -9.37 -11.93 3.51
N ARG A 28 -10.55 -11.40 3.79
CA ARG A 28 -11.78 -12.19 3.77
C ARG A 28 -12.11 -12.58 2.33
N THR A 29 -12.61 -13.79 2.16
CA THR A 29 -13.12 -14.25 0.86
C THR A 29 -14.35 -13.45 0.48
N THR A 30 -14.22 -12.56 -0.49
CA THR A 30 -15.33 -11.83 -1.08
C THR A 30 -15.02 -11.49 -2.53
N HIS A 31 -16.02 -11.59 -3.39
CA HIS A 31 -15.93 -11.16 -4.79
C HIS A 31 -16.36 -9.70 -4.97
N GLU A 32 -16.84 -9.05 -3.90
CA GLU A 32 -17.31 -7.68 -3.94
C GLU A 32 -16.21 -6.69 -3.55
N LEU A 33 -15.80 -5.86 -4.51
CA LEU A 33 -14.80 -4.82 -4.29
C LEU A 33 -15.18 -3.88 -3.13
N ARG A 34 -16.47 -3.55 -3.00
CA ARG A 34 -16.97 -2.69 -1.92
C ARG A 34 -16.76 -3.33 -0.55
N LEU A 35 -17.10 -4.62 -0.40
CA LEU A 35 -16.92 -5.33 0.87
C LEU A 35 -15.45 -5.46 1.20
N TRP A 36 -14.62 -5.84 0.22
CA TRP A 36 -13.16 -5.89 0.37
C TRP A 36 -12.59 -4.54 0.84
N TYR A 37 -12.99 -3.43 0.21
CA TYR A 37 -12.54 -2.09 0.59
C TYR A 37 -12.98 -1.72 2.02
N LEU A 38 -14.23 -2.02 2.37
CA LEU A 38 -14.77 -1.72 3.70
C LEU A 38 -14.09 -2.55 4.78
N ASP A 39 -13.80 -3.82 4.53
CA ASP A 39 -13.11 -4.70 5.48
C ASP A 39 -11.70 -4.16 5.79
N LEU A 40 -10.92 -3.82 4.77
CA LEU A 40 -9.57 -3.25 4.94
C LEU A 40 -9.62 -1.89 5.65
N SER A 41 -10.53 -1.02 5.21
CA SER A 41 -10.62 0.35 5.75
C SER A 41 -11.13 0.37 7.19
N ARG A 42 -12.11 -0.47 7.53
CA ARG A 42 -12.70 -0.49 8.88
C ARG A 42 -11.85 -1.29 9.86
N GLY A 43 -11.07 -2.25 9.37
CA GLY A 43 -10.15 -3.02 10.19
C GLY A 43 -8.96 -2.21 10.71
N ALA A 44 -8.54 -1.16 9.99
CA ALA A 44 -7.57 -0.21 10.49
C ALA A 44 -8.11 0.59 11.68
N SER A 45 -7.22 0.90 12.63
CA SER A 45 -7.55 1.73 13.79
C SER A 45 -8.08 3.11 13.34
N PRO A 46 -8.95 3.77 14.13
CA PRO A 46 -9.51 5.07 13.75
C PRO A 46 -8.46 6.11 13.35
N LEU A 47 -7.31 6.11 14.04
CA LEU A 47 -6.18 7.02 13.77
C LEU A 47 -5.49 6.74 12.43
N ARG A 48 -5.44 5.47 11.99
CA ARG A 48 -4.73 5.05 10.78
C ARG A 48 -5.63 4.93 9.55
N ARG A 49 -6.94 4.83 9.79
CA ARG A 49 -7.97 4.53 8.78
C ARG A 49 -7.89 5.43 7.55
N GLU A 50 -7.70 6.73 7.74
CA GLU A 50 -7.71 7.66 6.62
C GLU A 50 -6.47 7.50 5.72
N GLY A 51 -5.30 7.29 6.33
CA GLY A 51 -4.10 6.91 5.59
C GLY A 51 -4.28 5.57 4.87
N VAL A 52 -4.84 4.55 5.54
CA VAL A 52 -5.06 3.23 4.94
C VAL A 52 -5.99 3.33 3.72
N ARG A 53 -7.09 4.09 3.82
CA ARG A 53 -7.98 4.36 2.67
C ARG A 53 -7.24 5.00 1.50
N SER A 54 -6.38 5.98 1.78
CA SER A 54 -5.56 6.63 0.75
C SER A 54 -4.60 5.65 0.09
N VAL A 55 -3.93 4.79 0.87
CA VAL A 55 -3.02 3.75 0.33
C VAL A 55 -3.77 2.70 -0.48
N ILE A 56 -4.97 2.27 -0.06
CA ILE A 56 -5.79 1.34 -0.83
C ILE A 56 -6.08 1.92 -2.22
N MET A 57 -6.46 3.20 -2.29
CA MET A 57 -6.73 3.88 -3.56
C MET A 57 -5.48 3.99 -4.43
N LEU A 58 -4.36 4.43 -3.84
CA LEU A 58 -3.07 4.56 -4.52
C LEU A 58 -2.56 3.24 -5.09
N ALA A 59 -2.48 2.20 -4.26
CA ALA A 59 -2.01 0.90 -4.69
C ALA A 59 -2.92 0.29 -5.76
N SER A 60 -4.25 0.44 -5.61
CA SER A 60 -5.20 -0.01 -6.64
C SER A 60 -4.99 0.72 -7.97
N TRP A 61 -4.74 2.03 -7.92
CA TRP A 61 -4.46 2.86 -9.09
C TRP A 61 -3.17 2.43 -9.80
N GLU A 62 -2.06 2.28 -9.07
CA GLU A 62 -0.78 1.85 -9.67
C GLU A 62 -0.86 0.45 -10.28
N ILE A 63 -1.55 -0.49 -9.62
CA ILE A 63 -1.77 -1.84 -10.16
C ILE A 63 -2.61 -1.78 -11.43
N TRP A 64 -3.65 -0.94 -11.46
CA TRP A 64 -4.48 -0.75 -12.66
C TRP A 64 -3.68 -0.13 -13.81
N LYS A 65 -2.89 0.91 -13.54
CA LYS A 65 -1.99 1.53 -14.53
C LYS A 65 -1.00 0.52 -15.12
N GLU A 66 -0.37 -0.31 -14.28
CA GLU A 66 0.55 -1.35 -14.75
C GLU A 66 -0.17 -2.38 -15.64
N ARG A 67 -1.37 -2.83 -15.25
CA ARG A 67 -2.18 -3.75 -16.07
C ARG A 67 -2.48 -3.17 -17.44
N ASN A 68 -2.85 -1.90 -17.50
CA ASN A 68 -3.10 -1.22 -18.76
C ASN A 68 -1.83 -1.09 -19.61
N ASN A 69 -0.70 -0.74 -19.00
CA ASN A 69 0.58 -0.67 -19.71
C ASN A 69 1.00 -2.01 -20.32
N ARG A 70 0.75 -3.12 -19.63
CA ARG A 70 1.02 -4.47 -20.17
C ARG A 70 0.15 -4.79 -21.39
N VAL A 71 -1.13 -4.46 -21.32
CA VAL A 71 -2.09 -4.79 -22.38
C VAL A 71 -1.92 -3.88 -23.60
N PHE A 72 -1.89 -2.57 -23.39
CA PHE A 72 -1.94 -1.59 -24.48
C PHE A 72 -0.56 -1.19 -24.99
N ASN A 73 0.44 -1.15 -24.10
CA ASN A 73 1.79 -0.66 -24.44
C ASN A 73 2.85 -1.77 -24.49
N ARG A 74 2.50 -3.03 -24.16
CA ARG A 74 3.43 -4.16 -24.03
C ARG A 74 4.65 -3.84 -23.15
N LYS A 75 4.46 -2.97 -22.16
CA LYS A 75 5.48 -2.61 -21.17
C LYS A 75 5.23 -3.39 -19.89
N TYR A 76 6.28 -4.00 -19.35
CA TYR A 76 6.21 -4.83 -18.16
C TYR A 76 7.19 -4.30 -17.13
N THR A 77 6.69 -3.98 -15.94
CA THR A 77 7.52 -3.62 -14.79
C THR A 77 7.47 -4.71 -13.73
N SER A 78 8.50 -4.79 -12.88
CA SER A 78 8.52 -5.72 -11.76
C SER A 78 7.57 -5.28 -10.64
N CYS A 79 7.16 -6.21 -9.78
CA CYS A 79 6.37 -5.89 -8.57
C CYS A 79 7.07 -4.82 -7.71
N VAL A 80 8.41 -4.85 -7.67
CA VAL A 80 9.23 -3.87 -6.94
C VAL A 80 9.12 -2.48 -7.55
N GLN A 81 9.09 -2.37 -8.88
CA GLN A 81 8.94 -1.07 -9.56
C GLN A 81 7.55 -0.47 -9.34
N VAL A 82 6.48 -1.27 -9.43
CA VAL A 82 5.12 -0.79 -9.08
C VAL A 82 5.06 -0.37 -7.62
N PHE A 83 5.66 -1.14 -6.72
CA PHE A 83 5.72 -0.77 -5.31
C PHE A 83 6.46 0.55 -5.08
N ARG A 84 7.59 0.80 -5.76
CA ARG A 84 8.27 2.11 -5.69
C ARG A 84 7.39 3.24 -6.22
N ALA A 85 6.69 3.04 -7.34
CA ALA A 85 5.77 4.04 -7.87
C ALA A 85 4.66 4.41 -6.86
N ILE A 86 4.15 3.43 -6.10
CA ILE A 86 3.20 3.70 -5.00
C ILE A 86 3.83 4.58 -3.92
N GLN A 87 5.08 4.31 -3.53
CA GLN A 87 5.78 5.10 -2.52
C GLN A 87 6.05 6.54 -3.00
N GLU A 88 6.48 6.70 -4.25
CA GLU A 88 6.74 8.00 -4.87
C GLU A 88 5.45 8.83 -4.97
N GLU A 89 4.35 8.22 -5.43
CA GLU A 89 3.05 8.90 -5.52
C GLU A 89 2.49 9.25 -4.13
N ALA A 90 2.68 8.39 -3.13
CA ALA A 90 2.31 8.69 -1.75
C ALA A 90 3.06 9.93 -1.22
N LEU A 91 4.34 10.10 -1.55
CA LEU A 91 5.10 11.30 -1.19
C LEU A 91 4.55 12.55 -1.88
N VAL A 92 4.13 12.44 -3.14
CA VAL A 92 3.46 13.54 -3.87
C VAL A 92 2.16 13.93 -3.16
N TRP A 93 1.34 12.96 -2.76
CA TRP A 93 0.07 13.22 -2.07
C TRP A 93 0.28 13.85 -0.69
N ILE A 94 1.32 13.45 0.03
CA ILE A 94 1.72 14.07 1.30
C ILE A 94 2.11 15.54 1.09
N ARG A 95 2.94 15.82 0.08
CA ARG A 95 3.32 17.21 -0.26
C ARG A 95 2.12 18.05 -0.71
N ALA A 96 1.12 17.42 -1.33
CA ALA A 96 -0.16 18.04 -1.68
C ALA A 96 -1.12 18.21 -0.49
N GLY A 97 -0.74 17.79 0.73
CA GLY A 97 -1.50 18.03 1.95
C GLY A 97 -2.31 16.83 2.48
N ASN A 98 -2.08 15.61 1.98
CA ASN A 98 -2.73 14.41 2.53
C ASN A 98 -2.16 14.06 3.92
N LYS A 99 -2.81 14.58 4.96
CA LYS A 99 -2.44 14.38 6.37
C LYS A 99 -2.54 12.92 6.82
N GLY A 100 -3.56 12.19 6.36
CA GLY A 100 -3.75 10.78 6.72
C GLY A 100 -2.59 9.89 6.27
N LEU A 101 -2.06 10.11 5.06
CA LEU A 101 -0.85 9.44 4.60
C LEU A 101 0.39 9.86 5.39
N ALA A 102 0.52 11.16 5.70
CA ALA A 102 1.66 11.65 6.48
C ALA A 102 1.71 10.99 7.86
N GLU A 103 0.58 10.95 8.57
CA GLU A 103 0.48 10.32 9.89
C GLU A 103 0.75 8.81 9.81
N LEU A 104 0.17 8.12 8.81
CA LEU A 104 0.36 6.69 8.61
C LEU A 104 1.83 6.32 8.42
N LEU A 105 2.56 7.09 7.61
CA LEU A 105 3.95 6.80 7.24
C LEU A 105 4.98 7.31 8.25
N GLN A 106 4.71 8.42 8.95
CA GLN A 106 5.58 8.90 10.04
C GLN A 106 5.63 7.89 11.21
N MET A 107 4.50 7.24 11.52
CA MET A 107 4.44 6.16 12.52
C MET A 107 5.16 4.88 12.08
N ALA A 108 5.29 4.65 10.77
CA ALA A 108 6.05 3.51 10.25
C ALA A 108 7.57 3.69 10.44
N THR A 109 8.05 4.95 10.40
CA THR A 109 9.47 5.29 10.54
C THR A 109 9.96 5.47 11.97
N SER A 110 9.09 5.76 12.95
CA SER A 110 9.50 6.19 14.31
C SER A 110 10.02 5.07 15.23
N VAL A 111 9.99 3.79 14.83
CA VAL A 111 10.43 2.66 15.69
C VAL A 111 11.73 2.01 15.18
N SER A 112 12.21 2.38 13.99
CA SER A 112 13.46 1.83 13.44
C SER A 112 14.72 2.49 14.02
N SER A 113 14.59 3.53 14.87
CA SER A 113 15.71 4.26 15.48
C SER A 113 16.14 3.73 16.86
N LEU A 114 15.61 2.60 17.33
CA LEU A 114 15.96 2.00 18.64
C LEU A 114 16.84 0.74 18.56
N GLY A 115 17.48 0.45 17.43
CA GLY A 115 18.08 -0.88 17.20
C GLY A 115 19.42 -0.96 16.49
N VAL A 116 20.24 0.09 16.44
CA VAL A 116 21.60 -0.03 15.88
C VAL A 116 22.62 0.54 16.86
N PRO A 117 23.45 -0.28 17.52
CA PRO A 117 24.61 0.23 18.23
C PRO A 117 25.63 0.72 17.21
N ALA A 118 26.18 1.91 17.44
CA ALA A 118 27.36 2.39 16.74
C ALA A 118 28.51 1.41 17.04
N ALA A 119 28.98 0.71 16.02
CA ALA A 119 30.22 -0.06 16.10
C ALA A 119 31.42 0.90 15.95
N PRO A 120 32.57 0.56 16.57
CA PRO A 120 33.69 1.48 16.78
C PRO A 120 34.42 1.92 15.52
#